data_AF-A0A3S1QYG6-F1
#
_entry.id   AF-A0A3S1QYG6-F1
#
_cell.length_a   1.000
_cell.length_b   1.000
_cell.length_c   1.000
_cell.angle_alpha   90.00
_cell.angle_beta   90.00
_cell.angle_gamma   90.00
#
_symmetry.space_group_name_H-M   'P 1'
#
loop_
_entity.id
_entity.type
_entity.pdbx_description
1 polymer ?
#
loop_
_entity_poly.entity_id
_entity_poly.type
_entity_poly.pdbx_seq_one_letter_code
_entity_poly.pdbx_strand_id
1 'polypeptide(L)'
;MRDEALLGPWIRRFLLEHVVAERNLARNTQQGYRDGLCQLLPFVAKRVGKSIDRLNVVDLSAELIRAFLTDIEVTRRCSIATRNQSLAAIRAFAGFVGEHSPVHIEWSGQI
;
A
#
# COMPACT_ATOMS: atom_id res chain seq x y z
N MET A 1 -6.31 -22.01 6.60
CA MET A 1 -5.26 -21.35 5.79
C MET A 1 -5.59 -19.87 5.73
N ARG A 2 -4.63 -18.98 6.05
CA ARG A 2 -4.83 -17.56 5.73
C ARG A 2 -4.83 -17.46 4.21
N ASP A 3 -5.81 -16.76 3.66
CA ASP A 3 -5.78 -16.42 2.24
C ASP A 3 -4.67 -15.38 2.05
N GLU A 4 -3.49 -15.85 1.65
CA GLU A 4 -2.34 -14.98 1.39
C GLU A 4 -2.56 -14.07 0.18
N ALA A 5 -3.57 -14.36 -0.66
CA ALA A 5 -3.91 -13.50 -1.79
C ALA A 5 -4.61 -12.22 -1.32
N LEU A 6 -5.44 -12.27 -0.28
CA LEU A 6 -6.22 -11.12 0.18
C LEU A 6 -5.34 -10.02 0.79
N LEU A 7 -5.61 -8.78 0.40
CA LEU A 7 -4.84 -7.61 0.81
C LEU A 7 -5.11 -7.18 2.25
N GLY A 8 -6.33 -7.38 2.75
CA GLY A 8 -6.77 -6.93 4.08
C GLY A 8 -5.89 -7.40 5.24
N PRO A 9 -5.59 -8.71 5.36
CA PRO A 9 -4.69 -9.22 6.38
C PRO A 9 -3.29 -8.61 6.33
N TRP A 10 -2.74 -8.38 5.13
CA TRP A 10 -1.43 -7.75 4.94
C TRP A 10 -1.41 -6.30 5.42
N ILE A 11 -2.44 -5.52 5.08
CA ILE A 11 -2.55 -4.11 5.50
C ILE A 11 -2.61 -4.00 7.03
N ARG A 12 -3.40 -4.86 7.68
CA ARG A 12 -3.50 -4.87 9.16
C ARG A 12 -2.13 -5.17 9.78
N ARG A 13 -1.44 -6.22 9.32
CA ARG A 13 -0.13 -6.61 9.85
C ARG A 13 0.91 -5.52 9.61
N PHE A 14 0.94 -4.95 8.41
CA PHE A 14 1.86 -3.85 8.10
C PHE A 14 1.65 -2.65 9.03
N LEU A 15 0.42 -2.19 9.19
CA LEU A 15 0.15 -0.99 9.99
C LEU A 15 0.32 -1.21 11.49
N LEU A 16 -0.09 -2.36 12.03
CA LEU A 16 -0.12 -2.60 13.47
C LEU A 16 1.12 -3.32 14.00
N GLU A 17 1.67 -4.25 13.23
CA GLU A 17 2.81 -5.07 13.64
C GLU A 17 4.10 -4.43 13.11
N HIS A 18 4.22 -4.26 11.79
CA HIS A 18 5.47 -3.78 11.20
C HIS A 18 5.77 -2.31 11.51
N VAL A 19 4.86 -1.40 11.18
CA VAL A 19 5.08 0.06 11.29
C VAL A 19 5.17 0.51 12.75
N VAL A 20 4.34 -0.08 13.63
CA VAL A 20 4.24 0.33 15.04
C VAL A 20 5.16 -0.52 15.93
N ALA A 21 5.03 -1.84 15.92
CA ALA A 21 5.72 -2.68 16.90
C ALA A 21 7.17 -3.00 16.50
N GLU A 22 7.42 -3.35 15.23
CA GLU A 22 8.75 -3.77 14.77
C GLU A 22 9.65 -2.58 14.44
N ARG A 23 9.16 -1.63 13.65
CA ARG A 23 9.94 -0.47 13.18
C ARG A 23 9.87 0.72 14.12
N ASN A 24 8.89 0.77 15.02
CA ASN A 24 8.63 1.87 15.96
C ASN A 24 8.77 3.25 15.30
N LEU A 25 8.15 3.42 14.13
CA LEU A 25 8.27 4.66 13.36
C LEU A 25 7.64 5.83 14.11
N ALA A 26 8.12 7.05 13.87
CA ALA A 26 7.54 8.25 14.46
C ALA A 26 6.04 8.37 14.11
N ARG A 27 5.23 8.87 15.04
CA ARG A 27 3.75 8.96 14.89
C ARG A 27 3.32 9.63 13.58
N ASN A 28 4.01 10.70 13.15
CA ASN A 28 3.71 11.40 11.90
C ASN A 28 3.96 10.50 10.67
N THR A 29 4.99 9.66 10.71
CA THR A 29 5.27 8.68 9.65
C THR A 29 4.21 7.57 9.64
N GLN A 30 3.81 7.06 10.81
CA GLN A 30 2.73 6.08 10.92
C GLN A 30 1.42 6.62 10.32
N GLN A 31 1.05 7.86 10.65
CA GLN A 31 -0.13 8.52 10.10
C GLN A 31 -0.02 8.70 8.59
N GLY A 32 1.13 9.18 8.09
CA GLY A 32 1.35 9.31 6.65
C GLY A 32 1.24 7.98 5.89
N TYR A 33 1.74 6.89 6.47
CA TYR A 33 1.62 5.56 5.88
C TYR A 33 0.17 5.08 5.83
N ARG A 34 -0.55 5.21 6.95
CA ARG A 34 -1.98 4.89 7.03
C ARG A 34 -2.78 5.70 6.02
N ASP A 35 -2.57 7.02 5.98
CA ASP A 35 -3.35 7.93 5.14
C ASP A 35 -3.08 7.66 3.64
N GLY A 36 -1.83 7.36 3.27
CA GLY A 36 -1.47 6.93 1.91
C GLY A 36 -2.20 5.65 1.49
N LEU A 37 -2.22 4.63 2.36
CA LEU A 37 -2.95 3.38 2.09
C LEU A 37 -4.48 3.59 2.06
N CYS A 38 -5.03 4.42 2.94
CA CYS A 38 -6.46 4.78 2.94
C CYS A 38 -6.91 5.46 1.64
N GLN A 39 -6.00 6.16 0.93
CA GLN A 39 -6.29 6.76 -0.37
C GLN A 39 -6.09 5.77 -1.52
N LEU A 40 -5.06 4.92 -1.44
CA LEU A 40 -4.75 3.93 -2.46
C LEU A 40 -5.83 2.86 -2.59
N LEU A 41 -6.32 2.30 -1.48
CA LEU A 41 -7.23 1.15 -1.51
C LEU A 41 -8.54 1.45 -2.26
N PRO A 42 -9.25 2.57 -2.01
CA PRO A 42 -10.44 2.92 -2.79
C PRO A 42 -10.12 3.22 -4.26
N PHE A 43 -8.95 3.82 -4.55
CA PHE A 43 -8.52 4.09 -5.92
C PHE A 43 -8.36 2.79 -6.71
N VAL A 44 -7.62 1.82 -6.15
CA VAL A 44 -7.40 0.51 -6.78
C VAL A 44 -8.71 -0.24 -6.92
N ALA A 45 -9.50 -0.35 -5.85
CA ALA A 45 -10.83 -0.99 -5.86
C ALA A 45 -11.72 -0.47 -7.00
N LYS A 46 -11.78 0.86 -7.18
CA LYS A 46 -12.52 1.49 -8.27
C LYS A 46 -11.96 1.12 -9.66
N ARG A 47 -10.64 1.08 -9.82
CA ARG A 47 -9.99 0.77 -11.11
C ARG A 47 -10.12 -0.69 -11.52
N VAL A 48 -10.09 -1.61 -10.56
CA VAL A 48 -10.21 -3.06 -10.83
C VAL A 48 -11.65 -3.58 -10.73
N GLY A 49 -12.61 -2.74 -10.33
CA GLY A 49 -14.02 -3.11 -10.22
C GLY A 49 -14.32 -4.09 -9.09
N LYS A 50 -13.52 -4.10 -8.02
CA LYS A 50 -13.69 -4.99 -6.86
C LYS A 50 -14.05 -4.17 -5.61
N SER A 51 -14.73 -4.81 -4.66
CA SER A 51 -14.88 -4.23 -3.32
C SER A 51 -13.52 -4.24 -2.59
N ILE A 52 -13.31 -3.29 -1.67
CA ILE A 52 -12.02 -3.13 -0.97
C ILE A 52 -11.64 -4.41 -0.20
N ASP A 53 -12.62 -5.09 0.40
CA ASP A 53 -12.44 -6.33 1.17
C ASP A 53 -12.05 -7.54 0.30
N ARG A 54 -12.20 -7.44 -1.03
CA ARG A 54 -11.87 -8.49 -2.00
C ARG A 54 -10.64 -8.17 -2.85
N LEU A 55 -9.93 -7.10 -2.52
CA LEU A 55 -8.66 -6.80 -3.18
C LEU A 55 -7.62 -7.86 -2.83
N ASN A 56 -6.91 -8.31 -3.84
CA ASN A 56 -5.75 -9.18 -3.70
C ASN A 56 -4.45 -8.36 -3.75
N VAL A 57 -3.36 -8.94 -3.25
CA VAL A 57 -2.01 -8.36 -3.34
C VAL A 57 -1.67 -8.03 -4.80
N VAL A 58 -1.90 -8.98 -5.71
CA VAL A 58 -1.61 -8.83 -7.14
C VAL A 58 -2.50 -7.82 -7.88
N ASP A 59 -3.60 -7.34 -7.25
CA ASP A 59 -4.39 -6.24 -7.83
C ASP A 59 -3.67 -4.90 -7.74
N LEU A 60 -2.67 -4.78 -6.85
CA LEU A 60 -1.75 -3.66 -6.82
C LEU A 60 -0.66 -3.89 -7.88
N SER A 61 -0.71 -3.14 -8.97
CA SER A 61 0.34 -3.13 -9.99
C SER A 61 1.11 -1.82 -9.99
N ALA A 62 2.35 -1.86 -10.47
CA ALA A 62 3.17 -0.67 -10.63
C ALA A 62 2.49 0.41 -11.49
N GLU A 63 1.69 0.00 -12.49
CA GLU A 63 0.91 0.90 -13.33
C GLU A 63 -0.20 1.59 -12.54
N LEU A 64 -0.98 0.84 -11.75
CA LEU A 64 -2.03 1.42 -10.92
C LEU A 64 -1.47 2.33 -9.85
N ILE A 65 -0.30 2.01 -9.29
CA ILE A 65 0.39 2.88 -8.33
C ILE A 65 0.85 4.17 -9.00
N ARG A 66 1.44 4.11 -10.20
CA ARG A 66 1.78 5.33 -10.97
C ARG A 66 0.54 6.17 -11.26
N ALA A 67 -0.54 5.55 -11.71
CA ALA A 67 -1.80 6.23 -11.96
C ALA A 67 -2.37 6.88 -10.69
N PHE A 68 -2.29 6.19 -9.55
CA PHE A 68 -2.68 6.73 -8.24
C PHE A 68 -1.85 7.95 -7.86
N LEU A 69 -0.52 7.90 -8.00
CA LEU A 69 0.36 9.01 -7.65
C LEU A 69 0.08 10.25 -8.50
N THR A 70 -0.23 10.06 -9.79
CA THR A 70 -0.68 11.16 -10.66
C THR A 70 -2.06 11.69 -10.23
N ASP A 71 -3.01 10.80 -9.89
CA ASP A 71 -4.35 11.19 -9.48
C ASP A 71 -4.34 12.02 -8.19
N ILE A 72 -3.56 11.63 -7.17
CA ILE A 72 -3.50 12.41 -5.92
C ILE A 72 -2.83 13.77 -6.13
N GLU A 73 -1.84 13.86 -7.02
CA GLU A 73 -1.18 15.13 -7.36
C GLU A 73 -2.16 16.08 -8.05
N VAL A 74 -2.99 15.58 -8.97
CA VAL A 74 -3.96 16.40 -9.71
C VAL A 74 -5.21 16.71 -8.87
N THR A 75 -5.85 15.68 -8.32
CA THR A 75 -7.15 15.79 -7.64
C THR A 75 -7.02 16.47 -6.28
N ARG A 76 -5.95 16.18 -5.52
CA ARG A 76 -5.73 16.79 -4.20
C ARG A 76 -4.76 17.97 -4.22
N ARG A 77 -4.15 18.29 -5.38
CA ARG A 77 -3.14 19.34 -5.53
C ARG A 77 -2.04 19.26 -4.46
N CYS A 78 -1.66 18.03 -4.10
CA CYS A 78 -0.66 17.81 -3.06
C CYS A 78 0.75 18.09 -3.60
N SER A 79 1.66 18.47 -2.71
CA SER A 79 3.06 18.67 -3.07
C SER A 79 3.73 17.36 -3.53
N ILE A 80 4.82 17.48 -4.28
CA ILE A 80 5.70 16.36 -4.64
C ILE A 80 6.17 15.61 -3.38
N ALA A 81 6.41 16.32 -2.27
CA ALA A 81 6.82 15.71 -1.00
C ALA A 81 5.72 14.78 -0.45
N THR A 82 4.47 15.22 -0.47
CA THR A 82 3.31 14.41 -0.05
C THR A 82 3.12 13.19 -0.94
N ARG A 83 3.24 13.37 -2.27
CA ARG A 83 3.18 12.25 -3.23
C ARG A 83 4.28 11.23 -2.97
N ASN A 84 5.52 11.69 -2.74
CA ASN A 84 6.65 10.82 -2.45
C ASN A 84 6.51 10.10 -1.11
N GLN A 85 5.86 10.71 -0.11
CA GLN A 85 5.53 10.05 1.14
C GLN A 85 4.55 8.89 0.94
N SER A 86 3.52 9.07 0.10
CA SER A 86 2.62 7.98 -0.29
C SER A 86 3.36 6.87 -1.02
N LEU A 87 4.25 7.19 -1.97
CA LEU A 87 5.08 6.18 -2.65
C LEU A 87 5.99 5.43 -1.68
N ALA A 88 6.60 6.13 -0.71
CA ALA A 88 7.44 5.49 0.30
C ALA A 88 6.65 4.49 1.16
N ALA A 89 5.42 4.85 1.56
CA ALA A 89 4.52 3.94 2.28
C ALA A 89 4.17 2.70 1.46
N ILE A 90 3.88 2.88 0.17
CA ILE A 90 3.53 1.79 -0.75
C ILE A 90 4.71 0.83 -0.95
N ARG A 91 5.92 1.36 -1.14
CA ARG A 91 7.14 0.53 -1.26
C ARG A 91 7.48 -0.21 0.02
N ALA A 92 7.35 0.46 1.17
CA ALA A 92 7.54 -0.19 2.46
C ALA A 92 6.52 -1.33 2.67
N PHE A 93 5.28 -1.11 2.28
CA PHE A 93 4.24 -2.14 2.31
C PHE A 93 4.57 -3.33 1.38
N ALA A 94 4.96 -3.06 0.14
CA ALA A 94 5.32 -4.12 -0.82
C ALA A 94 6.52 -4.94 -0.34
N GLY A 95 7.57 -4.27 0.16
CA GLY A 95 8.73 -4.93 0.75
C GLY A 95 8.36 -5.81 1.94
N PHE A 96 7.51 -5.31 2.86
CA PHE A 96 7.00 -6.09 3.98
C PHE A 96 6.27 -7.36 3.52
N VAL A 97 5.39 -7.27 2.52
CA VAL A 97 4.68 -8.44 1.99
C VAL A 97 5.65 -9.43 1.35
N GLY A 98 6.61 -8.96 0.54
CA GLY A 98 7.63 -9.81 -0.08
C GLY A 98 8.50 -10.55 0.93
N GLU A 99 8.87 -9.88 2.03
CA GLU A 99 9.67 -10.46 3.12
C GLU A 99 8.91 -11.57 3.89
N HIS A 100 7.58 -11.51 3.91
CA HIS A 100 6.73 -12.41 4.69
C HIS A 100 5.89 -13.39 3.87
N SER A 101 5.93 -13.32 2.53
CA SER A 101 5.22 -14.21 1.62
C SER A 101 6.10 -14.54 0.41
N PRO A 102 6.72 -15.73 0.38
CA PRO A 102 7.59 -16.14 -0.72
C PRO A 102 6.93 -16.06 -2.10
N VAL A 103 5.62 -16.30 -2.18
CA VAL A 103 4.85 -16.24 -3.44
C VAL A 103 4.70 -14.81 -3.98
N HIS A 104 4.95 -13.79 -3.16
CA HIS A 104 4.86 -12.37 -3.55
C HIS A 104 6.23 -11.69 -3.68
N ILE A 105 7.36 -12.41 -3.59
CA ILE A 105 8.70 -11.81 -3.73
C ILE A 105 8.86 -11.12 -5.08
N GLU A 106 8.49 -11.79 -6.18
CA GLU A 106 8.58 -11.20 -7.52
C GLU A 106 7.68 -9.96 -7.63
N TRP A 107 6.42 -10.07 -7.18
CA TRP A 107 5.48 -8.96 -7.14
C TRP A 107 6.06 -7.76 -6.38
N SER A 108 6.68 -7.99 -5.21
CA SER A 108 7.23 -6.92 -4.38
C SER A 108 8.35 -6.14 -5.07
N GLY A 109 9.16 -6.82 -5.90
CA GLY A 109 10.23 -6.20 -6.67
C GLY A 109 9.75 -5.34 -7.85
N GLN A 110 8.48 -5.49 -8.24
CA GLN A 110 7.88 -4.71 -9.34
C GLN A 110 7.26 -3.39 -8.88
N ILE A 111 6.98 -3.24 -7.58
CA ILE A 111 6.29 -2.09 -6.96
C ILE A 111 7.26 -0.94 -6.63
#